data_AF-A0A2V5VQ63-F1
#
_entry.id   AF-A0A2V5VQ63-F1
#
_cell.length_a   1.000
_cell.length_b   1.000
_cell.length_c   1.000
_cell.angle_alpha   90.00
_cell.angle_beta   90.00
_cell.angle_gamma   90.00
#
_symmetry.space_group_name_H-M   'P 1'
#
loop_
_entity.id
_entity.type
_entity.pdbx_description
1 polymer ?
#
loop_
_entity_poly.entity_id
_entity_poly.type
_entity_poly.pdbx_seq_one_letter_code
_entity_poly.pdbx_strand_id
1 'polypeptide(L)'
;MSGPRIRNTSSFMIGKIFHSIANRTAALSMKLLFGYSSRIYVVDCEHINRTGGFLLASNHISHFDPPIISSVARRKIDWMAMAEFFPIPGLGHFLRAVDAFPAARDRADRKTIRSAIERLKDGRIVGVFPEGGIRDGARSLLGGAPLRPGASTLAHMAGVPIVPCVILGSDRLYAKRNWLPLRRTPVWIAFGQAISHFPELEKSVARARIEQELADGFQRLYAELRRKFQLTRDDLPHPPRERMRSQPKNPRRRLHRAAANAVDFAMCVSMNLVQSRHRLNGRSAEEMDRYVVECEKLTPHEYYAAPKDVGLIAAIQNGNRFSLTWRSPIETEFPRNNVARADFFPCGRGKAAPTVFMLHALMSATHIGYRRWAARFNELGWNACFVHLPYHYSRVPPGHWNGELAITADLIRNAEGLRQGVIEVRQLIGALRDHGYSEFGILGTSYGGWIGALLAMVERDLRFVALMCPIVNVEHAIWQNPGTAFMRRELRRAKIAPELVARHFHLSSPLHNEPACDPARVLFVSGDFDLIARPADIDAIQQKWRGSELLRVPQGHFGYRVMRETVTRLKERGF
;
A
#
# COMPACT_ATOMS: atom_id res chain seq x y z
N MET A 1 -72.70 29.84 -25.81
CA MET A 1 -71.70 30.73 -25.19
C MET A 1 -71.13 30.07 -23.95
N SER A 2 -69.91 29.56 -24.02
CA SER A 2 -69.17 29.01 -22.88
C SER A 2 -67.74 29.53 -23.00
N GLY A 3 -67.43 30.55 -22.19
CA GLY A 3 -66.18 31.30 -22.23
C GLY A 3 -64.95 30.49 -21.80
N PRO A 4 -63.74 30.98 -22.11
CA PRO A 4 -62.51 30.24 -21.86
C PRO A 4 -62.13 30.27 -20.37
N ARG A 5 -61.82 29.10 -19.81
CA ARG A 5 -61.23 28.96 -18.47
C ARG A 5 -59.84 29.60 -18.46
N ILE A 6 -59.74 30.78 -17.85
CA ILE A 6 -58.47 31.44 -17.51
C ILE A 6 -57.73 30.55 -16.50
N ARG A 7 -56.66 29.87 -16.95
CA ARG A 7 -55.73 29.19 -16.03
C ARG A 7 -55.02 30.25 -15.20
N ASN A 8 -55.04 30.06 -13.89
CA ASN A 8 -54.56 30.98 -12.87
C ASN A 8 -53.03 31.21 -13.01
N THR A 9 -52.63 32.23 -13.77
CA THR A 9 -51.23 32.60 -14.08
C THR A 9 -50.44 33.05 -12.86
N SER A 10 -51.12 33.53 -11.81
CA SER A 10 -50.52 33.99 -10.55
C SER A 10 -49.92 32.84 -9.73
N SER A 11 -50.64 31.73 -9.54
CA SER A 11 -50.17 30.54 -8.81
C SER A 11 -48.95 29.89 -9.50
N PHE A 12 -48.93 29.88 -10.83
CA PHE A 12 -47.81 29.37 -11.62
C PHE A 12 -46.57 30.29 -11.54
N MET A 13 -46.76 31.62 -11.52
CA MET A 13 -45.67 32.58 -11.32
C MET A 13 -45.11 32.53 -9.89
N ILE A 14 -45.96 32.44 -8.86
CA ILE A 14 -45.54 32.31 -7.45
C ILE A 14 -44.75 31.01 -7.24
N GLY A 15 -45.19 29.90 -7.84
CA GLY A 15 -44.46 28.63 -7.82
C GLY A 15 -43.09 28.72 -8.50
N LYS A 16 -42.98 29.40 -9.66
CA LYS A 16 -41.70 29.65 -10.34
C LYS A 16 -40.76 30.56 -9.54
N ILE A 17 -41.30 31.57 -8.87
CA ILE A 17 -40.54 32.50 -8.03
C ILE A 17 -40.01 31.78 -6.79
N PHE A 18 -40.86 31.03 -6.09
CA PHE A 18 -40.46 30.23 -4.92
C PHE A 18 -39.38 29.20 -5.28
N HIS A 19 -39.56 28.50 -6.41
CA HIS A 19 -38.57 27.55 -6.91
C HIS A 19 -37.26 28.28 -7.29
N SER A 20 -37.32 29.45 -7.93
CA SER A 20 -36.14 30.27 -8.27
C SER A 20 -35.37 30.74 -7.03
N ILE A 21 -36.07 31.10 -5.96
CA ILE A 21 -35.46 31.51 -4.68
C ILE A 21 -34.81 30.30 -4.00
N ALA A 22 -35.52 29.18 -3.87
CA ALA A 22 -34.98 27.92 -3.32
C ALA A 22 -33.75 27.42 -4.09
N ASN A 23 -33.72 27.65 -5.41
CA ASN A 23 -32.58 27.31 -6.28
C ASN A 23 -31.35 28.17 -5.97
N ARG A 24 -31.55 29.49 -5.83
CA ARG A 24 -30.46 30.43 -5.53
C ARG A 24 -29.90 30.21 -4.13
N THR A 25 -30.77 29.95 -3.16
CA THR A 25 -30.35 29.63 -1.79
C THR A 25 -29.58 28.31 -1.76
N ALA A 26 -30.06 27.25 -2.41
CA ALA A 26 -29.32 25.99 -2.50
C ALA A 26 -27.95 26.18 -3.18
N ALA A 27 -27.87 26.90 -4.30
CA ALA A 27 -26.61 27.16 -4.99
C ALA A 27 -25.64 27.98 -4.12
N LEU A 28 -26.13 28.99 -3.41
CA LEU A 28 -25.33 29.80 -2.49
C LEU A 28 -24.85 28.98 -1.28
N SER A 29 -25.73 28.17 -0.68
CA SER A 29 -25.37 27.26 0.42
C SER A 29 -24.29 26.27 0.01
N MET A 30 -24.36 25.71 -1.20
CA MET A 30 -23.33 24.80 -1.70
C MET A 30 -22.01 25.53 -1.99
N LYS A 31 -22.06 26.75 -2.55
CA LYS A 31 -20.87 27.61 -2.69
C LYS A 31 -20.21 27.91 -1.34
N LEU A 32 -21.00 28.23 -0.32
CA LEU A 32 -20.49 28.48 1.04
C LEU A 32 -19.92 27.21 1.68
N LEU A 33 -20.63 26.08 1.58
CA LEU A 33 -20.21 24.79 2.12
C LEU A 33 -18.88 24.31 1.52
N PHE A 34 -18.75 24.35 0.20
CA PHE A 34 -17.52 23.94 -0.47
C PHE A 34 -16.44 25.02 -0.43
N GLY A 35 -16.80 26.31 -0.40
CA GLY A 35 -15.85 27.39 -0.15
C GLY A 35 -15.22 27.33 1.24
N TYR A 36 -15.95 26.80 2.22
CA TYR A 36 -15.46 26.55 3.57
C TYR A 36 -14.59 25.29 3.66
N SER A 37 -15.02 24.18 3.06
CA SER A 37 -14.35 22.87 3.22
C SER A 37 -13.25 22.57 2.20
N SER A 38 -13.34 23.14 1.00
CA SER A 38 -12.57 22.74 -0.18
C SER A 38 -11.91 23.95 -0.86
N ARG A 39 -10.80 23.69 -1.55
CA ARG A 39 -10.16 24.66 -2.44
C ARG A 39 -10.38 24.22 -3.88
N ILE A 40 -11.35 24.85 -4.54
CA ILE A 40 -11.74 24.48 -5.90
C ILE A 40 -10.88 25.26 -6.90
N TYR A 41 -10.17 24.53 -7.75
CA TYR A 41 -9.43 25.05 -8.89
C TYR A 41 -10.22 24.77 -10.15
N VAL A 42 -10.51 25.81 -10.92
CA VAL A 42 -11.27 25.70 -12.17
C VAL A 42 -10.39 26.13 -13.33
N VAL A 43 -10.36 25.31 -14.38
CA VAL A 43 -9.69 25.58 -15.65
C VAL A 43 -10.77 25.72 -16.73
N ASP A 44 -10.59 26.74 -17.58
CA ASP A 44 -11.39 27.03 -18.77
C ASP A 44 -12.90 27.15 -18.51
N CYS A 45 -13.26 27.86 -17.44
CA CYS A 45 -14.66 28.05 -17.03
C CYS A 45 -15.50 28.83 -18.04
N GLU A 46 -14.88 29.53 -18.98
CA GLU A 46 -15.52 30.21 -20.09
C GLU A 46 -16.24 29.27 -21.06
N HIS A 47 -15.77 28.01 -21.19
CA HIS A 47 -16.40 27.04 -22.09
C HIS A 47 -17.85 26.68 -21.72
N ILE A 48 -18.25 26.90 -20.46
CA ILE A 48 -19.63 26.69 -19.99
C ILE A 48 -20.47 27.97 -19.94
N ASN A 49 -19.89 29.14 -20.24
CA ASN A 49 -20.60 30.43 -20.28
C ASN A 49 -21.29 30.68 -21.64
N ARG A 50 -21.85 29.63 -22.24
CA ARG A 50 -22.51 29.68 -23.55
C ARG A 50 -23.94 30.21 -23.44
N THR A 51 -24.47 30.76 -24.52
CA THR A 51 -25.91 30.97 -24.71
C THR A 51 -26.56 29.70 -25.26
N GLY A 52 -27.86 29.50 -25.01
CA GLY A 52 -28.58 28.29 -25.42
C GLY A 52 -28.29 27.05 -24.56
N GLY A 53 -28.96 25.95 -24.88
CA GLY A 53 -28.87 24.69 -24.15
C GLY A 53 -27.69 23.86 -24.62
N PHE A 54 -27.09 23.10 -23.71
CA PHE A 54 -26.01 22.17 -24.02
C PHE A 54 -25.96 21.04 -23.01
N LEU A 55 -25.39 19.92 -23.43
CA LEU A 55 -25.19 18.76 -22.59
C LEU A 55 -23.80 18.86 -21.92
N LEU A 56 -23.74 18.80 -20.59
CA LEU A 56 -22.49 18.73 -19.84
C LEU A 56 -22.19 17.27 -19.48
N ALA A 57 -21.10 16.71 -20.01
CA ALA A 57 -20.67 15.34 -19.73
C ALA A 57 -19.46 15.33 -18.79
N SER A 58 -19.58 14.68 -17.63
CA SER A 58 -18.51 14.61 -16.62
C SER A 58 -18.15 13.17 -16.25
N ASN A 59 -16.90 12.92 -15.84
CA ASN A 59 -16.57 11.69 -15.10
C ASN A 59 -17.26 11.70 -13.72
N HIS A 60 -17.44 10.52 -13.10
CA HIS A 60 -18.16 10.38 -11.83
C HIS A 60 -17.35 9.55 -10.81
N ILE A 61 -16.70 10.23 -9.89
CA ILE A 61 -15.81 9.64 -8.87
C ILE A 61 -16.37 9.78 -7.46
N SER A 62 -17.39 10.62 -7.23
CA SER A 62 -18.00 10.80 -5.92
C SER A 62 -19.44 11.30 -5.98
N HIS A 63 -20.22 11.08 -4.91
CA HIS A 63 -21.55 11.70 -4.76
C HIS A 63 -21.50 13.23 -4.69
N PHE A 64 -20.31 13.81 -4.49
CA PHE A 64 -20.11 15.25 -4.37
C PHE A 64 -19.88 15.91 -5.74
N ASP A 65 -19.71 15.16 -6.84
CA ASP A 65 -19.39 15.73 -8.15
C ASP A 65 -20.49 16.68 -8.69
N PRO A 66 -21.77 16.25 -8.83
CA PRO A 66 -22.81 17.16 -9.31
C PRO A 66 -22.92 18.46 -8.48
N PRO A 67 -22.96 18.42 -7.14
CA PRO A 67 -23.06 19.65 -6.37
C PRO A 67 -21.82 20.55 -6.46
N ILE A 68 -20.61 20.00 -6.53
CA ILE A 68 -19.39 20.80 -6.68
C ILE A 68 -19.36 21.47 -8.06
N ILE A 69 -19.66 20.72 -9.13
CA ILE A 69 -19.67 21.27 -10.51
C ILE A 69 -20.75 22.37 -10.61
N SER A 70 -21.93 22.13 -10.06
CA SER A 70 -22.98 23.16 -9.98
C SER A 70 -22.57 24.40 -9.18
N SER A 71 -21.66 24.27 -8.20
CA SER A 71 -21.22 25.42 -7.41
C SER A 71 -20.31 26.38 -8.18
N VAL A 72 -19.63 25.90 -9.23
CA VAL A 72 -18.75 26.74 -10.06
C VAL A 72 -19.43 27.24 -11.34
N ALA A 73 -20.52 26.59 -11.76
CA ALA A 73 -21.29 27.02 -12.92
C ALA A 73 -22.09 28.31 -12.64
N ARG A 74 -22.14 29.21 -13.63
CA ARG A 74 -22.98 30.44 -13.57
C ARG A 74 -24.45 30.17 -13.84
N ARG A 75 -24.72 29.16 -14.66
CA ARG A 75 -26.06 28.71 -15.07
C ARG A 75 -26.39 27.40 -14.37
N LYS A 76 -27.67 27.19 -14.07
CA LYS A 76 -28.14 25.96 -13.43
C LYS A 76 -27.92 24.75 -14.33
N ILE A 77 -27.47 23.65 -13.72
CA ILE A 77 -27.29 22.35 -14.37
C ILE A 77 -28.37 21.40 -13.86
N ASP A 78 -29.21 20.92 -14.76
CA ASP A 78 -30.24 19.93 -14.49
C ASP A 78 -29.62 18.53 -14.58
N TRP A 79 -29.27 17.95 -13.43
CA TRP A 79 -28.60 16.65 -13.38
C TRP A 79 -29.58 15.50 -13.56
N MET A 80 -29.20 14.55 -14.40
CA MET A 80 -29.89 13.27 -14.50
C MET A 80 -29.53 12.40 -13.28
N ALA A 81 -30.48 12.12 -12.40
CA ALA A 81 -30.27 11.42 -11.13
C ALA A 81 -31.08 10.12 -11.03
N MET A 82 -30.65 9.17 -10.20
CA MET A 82 -31.29 7.86 -10.07
C MET A 82 -32.74 8.02 -9.58
N ALA A 83 -33.68 7.41 -10.31
CA ALA A 83 -35.12 7.53 -10.02
C ALA A 83 -35.47 7.08 -8.59
N GLU A 84 -34.74 6.11 -8.06
CA GLU A 84 -34.87 5.56 -6.69
C GLU A 84 -34.65 6.60 -5.58
N PHE A 85 -33.99 7.73 -5.85
CA PHE A 85 -33.75 8.78 -4.85
C PHE A 85 -34.92 9.78 -4.71
N PHE A 86 -35.82 9.86 -5.70
CA PHE A 86 -36.93 10.82 -5.70
C PHE A 86 -38.07 10.49 -4.72
N PRO A 87 -38.35 9.21 -4.39
CA PRO A 87 -39.29 8.86 -3.32
C PRO A 87 -38.78 9.10 -1.90
N ILE A 88 -37.47 9.24 -1.68
CA ILE A 88 -36.88 9.38 -0.33
C ILE A 88 -37.26 10.76 0.24
N PRO A 89 -37.93 10.85 1.42
CA PRO A 89 -38.27 12.13 2.05
C PRO A 89 -37.03 12.98 2.33
N GLY A 90 -37.13 14.30 2.16
CA GLY A 90 -35.99 15.22 2.24
C GLY A 90 -35.08 15.19 1.00
N LEU A 91 -34.45 14.06 0.68
CA LEU A 91 -33.54 13.92 -0.46
C LEU A 91 -34.26 14.16 -1.80
N GLY A 92 -35.44 13.58 -1.99
CA GLY A 92 -36.24 13.80 -3.20
C GLY A 92 -36.70 15.24 -3.36
N HIS A 93 -37.02 15.93 -2.25
CA HIS A 93 -37.35 17.35 -2.27
C HIS A 93 -36.14 18.21 -2.63
N PHE A 94 -34.96 17.90 -2.08
CA PHE A 94 -33.71 18.57 -2.44
C PHE A 94 -33.35 18.35 -3.91
N LEU A 95 -33.44 17.13 -4.42
CA LEU A 95 -33.17 16.80 -5.83
C LEU A 95 -34.10 17.57 -6.77
N ARG A 96 -35.40 17.62 -6.46
CA ARG A 96 -36.37 18.44 -7.21
C ARG A 96 -36.04 19.93 -7.12
N ALA A 97 -35.68 20.43 -5.95
CA ALA A 97 -35.25 21.82 -5.78
C ALA A 97 -34.04 22.13 -6.66
N VAL A 98 -33.05 21.25 -6.77
CA VAL A 98 -31.92 21.46 -7.69
C VAL A 98 -32.22 21.14 -9.16
N ASP A 99 -33.50 21.00 -9.55
CA ASP A 99 -34.00 20.58 -10.89
C ASP A 99 -33.35 19.29 -11.44
N ALA A 100 -32.90 18.41 -10.54
CA ALA A 100 -32.55 17.06 -10.95
C ALA A 100 -33.80 16.30 -11.40
N PHE A 101 -33.66 15.43 -12.40
CA PHE A 101 -34.77 14.64 -12.93
C PHE A 101 -34.44 13.14 -12.95
N PRO A 102 -35.45 12.27 -12.75
CA PRO A 102 -35.24 10.83 -12.57
C PRO A 102 -34.83 10.12 -13.86
N ALA A 103 -33.91 9.18 -13.71
CA ALA A 103 -33.48 8.22 -14.73
C ALA A 103 -33.29 6.82 -14.12
N ALA A 104 -33.68 5.79 -14.85
CA ALA A 104 -33.45 4.40 -14.46
C ALA A 104 -32.01 3.96 -14.78
N ARG A 105 -31.49 3.01 -13.98
CA ARG A 105 -30.07 2.63 -13.93
C ARG A 105 -29.57 1.89 -15.16
N ASP A 106 -30.42 1.07 -15.76
CA ASP A 106 -30.05 0.11 -16.81
C ASP A 106 -30.63 0.45 -18.19
N ARG A 107 -31.65 1.32 -18.26
CA ARG A 107 -32.14 1.93 -19.50
C ARG A 107 -32.67 3.33 -19.21
N ALA A 108 -32.26 4.32 -19.99
CA ALA A 108 -32.95 5.61 -19.99
C ALA A 108 -34.35 5.36 -20.58
N ASP A 109 -35.39 5.49 -19.76
CA ASP A 109 -36.75 5.34 -20.25
C ASP A 109 -37.06 6.45 -21.29
N ARG A 110 -38.06 6.22 -22.15
CA ARG A 110 -38.43 7.16 -23.21
C ARG A 110 -38.85 8.54 -22.65
N LYS A 111 -39.33 8.59 -21.41
CA LYS A 111 -39.80 9.79 -20.71
C LYS A 111 -38.63 10.65 -20.22
N THR A 112 -37.59 10.04 -19.64
CA THR A 112 -36.33 10.66 -19.22
C THR A 112 -35.62 11.28 -20.42
N ILE A 113 -35.50 10.55 -21.54
CA ILE A 113 -34.88 11.07 -22.77
C ILE A 113 -35.66 12.29 -23.29
N ARG A 114 -36.99 12.19 -23.39
CA ARG A 114 -37.84 13.32 -23.83
C ARG A 114 -37.69 14.54 -22.92
N SER A 115 -37.76 14.31 -21.62
CA SER A 115 -37.61 15.31 -20.56
C SER A 115 -36.25 16.03 -20.61
N ALA A 116 -35.17 15.31 -20.96
CA ALA A 116 -33.85 15.90 -21.17
C ALA A 116 -33.79 16.72 -22.47
N ILE A 117 -34.36 16.23 -23.57
CA ILE A 117 -34.43 16.96 -24.85
C ILE A 117 -35.22 18.27 -24.70
N GLU A 118 -36.37 18.24 -24.03
CA GLU A 118 -37.19 19.44 -23.78
C GLU A 118 -36.40 20.50 -23.01
N ARG A 119 -35.71 20.12 -21.92
CA ARG A 119 -34.85 21.04 -21.15
C ARG A 119 -33.73 21.64 -22.01
N LEU A 120 -33.07 20.82 -22.83
CA LEU A 120 -32.01 21.28 -23.73
C LEU A 120 -32.55 22.28 -24.76
N LYS A 121 -33.71 22.00 -25.36
CA LYS A 121 -34.39 22.90 -26.31
C LYS A 121 -34.87 24.20 -25.67
N ASP A 122 -35.28 24.15 -24.40
CA ASP A 122 -35.62 25.33 -23.57
C ASP A 122 -34.39 26.16 -23.19
N GLY A 123 -33.20 25.82 -23.71
CA GLY A 123 -31.99 26.55 -23.46
C GLY A 123 -31.39 26.27 -22.08
N ARG A 124 -31.69 25.13 -21.44
CA ARG A 124 -31.12 24.74 -20.14
C ARG A 124 -29.89 23.85 -20.30
N ILE A 125 -29.08 23.75 -19.24
CA ILE A 125 -27.93 22.83 -19.22
C ILE A 125 -28.39 21.52 -18.62
N VAL A 126 -28.17 20.42 -19.30
CA VAL A 126 -28.42 19.07 -18.76
C VAL A 126 -27.08 18.41 -18.43
N GLY A 127 -26.92 17.92 -17.20
CA GLY A 127 -25.72 17.24 -16.73
C GLY A 127 -25.86 15.72 -16.77
N VAL A 128 -24.87 15.04 -17.34
CA VAL A 128 -24.82 13.57 -17.44
C VAL A 128 -23.44 13.03 -17.07
N PHE A 129 -23.44 11.80 -16.55
CA PHE A 129 -22.23 11.04 -16.26
C PHE A 129 -22.16 9.81 -17.18
N PRO A 130 -21.41 9.83 -18.29
CA PRO A 130 -21.38 8.73 -19.26
C PRO A 130 -20.70 7.45 -18.74
N GLU A 131 -20.29 7.40 -17.46
CA GLU A 131 -19.84 6.20 -16.74
C GLU A 131 -21.01 5.30 -16.26
N GLY A 132 -22.22 5.85 -16.15
CA GLY A 132 -23.40 5.12 -15.67
C GLY A 132 -23.34 4.70 -14.19
N GLY A 133 -22.50 5.35 -13.40
CA GLY A 133 -22.32 5.13 -11.97
C GLY A 133 -20.98 5.70 -11.50
N ILE A 134 -20.73 5.68 -10.19
CA ILE A 134 -19.42 6.08 -9.66
C ILE A 134 -18.39 5.00 -10.00
N ARG A 135 -17.31 5.39 -10.68
CA ARG A 135 -16.24 4.48 -11.13
C ARG A 135 -14.86 5.00 -10.71
N ASP A 136 -13.93 4.06 -10.60
CA ASP A 136 -12.54 4.28 -10.20
C ASP A 136 -11.58 3.40 -11.03
N GLY A 137 -10.30 3.76 -11.03
CA GLY A 137 -9.23 3.01 -11.69
C GLY A 137 -9.52 2.70 -13.17
N ALA A 138 -9.21 1.47 -13.59
CA ALA A 138 -9.44 1.00 -14.97
C ALA A 138 -10.91 0.98 -15.41
N ARG A 139 -11.86 1.13 -14.48
CA ARG A 139 -13.31 1.16 -14.79
C ARG A 139 -13.85 2.58 -14.98
N SER A 140 -13.05 3.61 -14.70
CA SER A 140 -13.40 5.00 -14.98
C SER A 140 -13.04 5.37 -16.42
N LEU A 141 -13.73 6.36 -17.00
CA LEU A 141 -13.37 6.97 -18.28
C LEU A 141 -11.94 7.52 -18.25
N LEU A 142 -11.50 8.00 -17.09
CA LEU A 142 -10.13 8.48 -16.87
C LEU A 142 -9.10 7.35 -16.99
N GLY A 143 -9.51 6.10 -16.76
CA GLY A 143 -8.71 4.89 -16.92
C GLY A 143 -8.89 4.18 -18.26
N GLY A 144 -9.61 4.79 -19.22
CA GLY A 144 -9.81 4.24 -20.56
C GLY A 144 -11.06 3.35 -20.72
N ALA A 145 -11.96 3.31 -19.75
CA ALA A 145 -13.23 2.60 -19.90
C ALA A 145 -14.10 3.23 -21.02
N PRO A 146 -14.93 2.44 -21.72
CA PRO A 146 -15.77 2.96 -22.78
C PRO A 146 -16.90 3.86 -22.24
N LEU A 147 -17.24 4.90 -23.01
CA LEU A 147 -18.39 5.77 -22.77
C LEU A 147 -19.70 5.00 -22.98
N ARG A 148 -20.70 5.23 -22.13
CA ARG A 148 -22.06 4.80 -22.46
C ARG A 148 -22.63 5.70 -23.57
N PRO A 149 -23.26 5.15 -24.62
CA PRO A 149 -23.72 5.90 -25.80
C PRO A 149 -24.92 6.82 -25.56
N GLY A 150 -25.39 6.94 -24.31
CA GLY A 150 -26.55 7.75 -23.96
C GLY A 150 -26.33 9.26 -24.13
N ALA A 151 -25.11 9.74 -23.88
CA ALA A 151 -24.80 11.17 -23.95
C ALA A 151 -24.75 11.69 -25.40
N SER A 152 -24.05 10.99 -26.29
CA SER A 152 -23.98 11.29 -27.73
C SER A 152 -25.35 11.24 -28.39
N THR A 153 -26.14 10.21 -28.06
CA THR A 153 -27.52 10.05 -28.53
C THR A 153 -28.39 11.23 -28.12
N LEU A 154 -28.30 11.67 -26.87
CA LEU A 154 -29.11 12.76 -26.34
C LEU A 154 -28.75 14.11 -26.97
N ALA A 155 -27.45 14.43 -27.08
CA ALA A 155 -26.96 15.67 -27.68
C ALA A 155 -27.39 15.78 -29.16
N HIS A 156 -27.18 14.71 -29.93
CA HIS A 156 -27.58 14.68 -31.34
C HIS A 156 -29.10 14.80 -31.53
N MET A 157 -29.91 14.10 -30.73
CA MET A 157 -31.39 14.21 -30.81
C MET A 157 -31.92 15.58 -30.39
N ALA A 158 -31.25 16.26 -29.46
CA ALA A 158 -31.63 17.58 -29.02
C ALA A 158 -31.13 18.70 -29.95
N GLY A 159 -30.16 18.42 -30.83
CA GLY A 159 -29.55 19.43 -31.71
C GLY A 159 -28.68 20.44 -30.94
N VAL A 160 -28.02 19.99 -29.87
CA VAL A 160 -27.25 20.84 -28.96
C VAL A 160 -25.82 20.34 -28.81
N PRO A 161 -24.84 21.22 -28.53
CA PRO A 161 -23.47 20.77 -28.31
C PRO A 161 -23.30 20.00 -27.00
N ILE A 162 -22.23 19.21 -26.91
CA ILE A 162 -21.79 18.54 -25.68
C ILE A 162 -20.47 19.14 -25.19
N VAL A 163 -20.37 19.43 -23.90
CA VAL A 163 -19.20 20.01 -23.25
C VAL A 163 -18.58 18.96 -22.31
N PRO A 164 -17.34 18.50 -22.54
CA PRO A 164 -16.65 17.61 -21.61
C PRO A 164 -16.21 18.35 -20.35
N CYS A 165 -16.28 17.68 -19.21
CA CYS A 165 -15.87 18.19 -17.91
C CYS A 165 -15.09 17.10 -17.15
N VAL A 166 -13.88 17.41 -16.69
CA VAL A 166 -13.14 16.51 -15.80
C VAL A 166 -13.12 17.08 -14.40
N ILE A 167 -13.52 16.27 -13.41
CA ILE A 167 -13.40 16.57 -11.98
C ILE A 167 -12.48 15.56 -11.29
N LEU A 168 -11.57 16.07 -10.45
CA LEU A 168 -10.64 15.29 -9.63
C LEU A 168 -10.65 15.77 -8.18
N GLY A 169 -10.39 14.84 -7.24
CA GLY A 169 -10.21 15.14 -5.83
C GLY A 169 -11.49 15.25 -4.99
N SER A 170 -12.68 15.23 -5.61
CA SER A 170 -13.97 15.23 -4.90
C SER A 170 -14.20 13.96 -4.06
N ASP A 171 -13.63 12.82 -4.48
CA ASP A 171 -13.59 11.56 -3.74
C ASP A 171 -12.90 11.68 -2.37
N ARG A 172 -11.99 12.65 -2.21
CA ARG A 172 -11.31 12.94 -0.93
C ARG A 172 -12.30 13.35 0.16
N LEU A 173 -13.45 13.90 -0.20
CA LEU A 173 -14.49 14.32 0.75
C LEU A 173 -15.21 13.12 1.40
N TYR A 174 -15.00 11.87 0.93
CA TYR A 174 -15.43 10.70 1.69
C TYR A 174 -14.72 10.57 3.06
N ALA A 175 -13.58 11.24 3.26
CA ALA A 175 -12.94 11.34 4.56
C ALA A 175 -13.49 12.54 5.36
N LYS A 176 -14.23 12.30 6.46
CA LYS A 176 -14.86 13.35 7.29
C LYS A 176 -13.94 14.52 7.67
N ARG A 177 -12.66 14.26 7.94
CA ARG A 177 -11.67 15.30 8.27
C ARG A 177 -11.46 16.33 7.15
N ASN A 178 -11.68 15.94 5.90
CA ASN A 178 -11.47 16.78 4.73
C ASN A 178 -12.60 17.82 4.54
N TRP A 179 -13.66 17.73 5.37
CA TRP A 179 -14.68 18.76 5.49
C TRP A 179 -14.31 19.90 6.45
N LEU A 180 -13.23 19.76 7.23
CA LEU A 180 -12.80 20.78 8.19
C LEU A 180 -12.22 22.01 7.47
N PRO A 181 -12.50 23.24 7.94
CA PRO A 181 -12.17 24.48 7.22
C PRO A 181 -10.67 24.67 6.96
N LEU A 182 -9.84 24.27 7.91
CA LEU A 182 -8.38 24.46 7.84
C LEU A 182 -7.70 23.52 6.84
N ARG A 183 -8.41 22.48 6.34
CA ARG A 183 -7.85 21.48 5.43
C ARG A 183 -7.87 21.93 3.99
N ARG A 184 -8.83 22.77 3.61
CA ARG A 184 -9.01 23.33 2.26
C ARG A 184 -8.77 22.29 1.16
N THR A 185 -9.48 21.16 1.25
CA THR A 185 -9.24 19.98 0.41
C THR A 185 -9.29 20.36 -1.07
N PRO A 186 -8.22 20.12 -1.85
CA PRO A 186 -8.18 20.58 -3.22
C PRO A 186 -9.10 19.73 -4.10
N VAL A 187 -9.87 20.40 -4.95
CA VAL A 187 -10.72 19.81 -5.99
C VAL A 187 -10.42 20.53 -7.29
N TRP A 188 -10.19 19.77 -8.35
CA TRP A 188 -9.81 20.33 -9.66
C TRP A 188 -10.90 20.04 -10.67
N ILE A 189 -11.26 21.05 -11.45
CA ILE A 189 -12.29 20.97 -12.49
C ILE A 189 -11.73 21.61 -13.76
N ALA A 190 -11.87 20.94 -14.89
CA ALA A 190 -11.56 21.49 -16.21
C ALA A 190 -12.74 21.29 -17.15
N PHE A 191 -13.10 22.33 -17.90
CA PHE A 191 -14.15 22.29 -18.92
C PHE A 191 -13.52 22.37 -20.30
N GLY A 192 -13.86 21.45 -21.20
CA GLY A 192 -13.32 21.45 -22.56
C GLY A 192 -14.20 22.19 -23.57
N GLN A 193 -13.71 22.26 -24.79
CA GLN A 193 -14.42 22.88 -25.90
C GLN A 193 -15.72 22.13 -26.22
N ALA A 194 -16.73 22.89 -26.65
CA ALA A 194 -18.02 22.35 -27.03
C ALA A 194 -17.91 21.56 -28.35
N ILE A 195 -18.32 20.30 -28.32
CA ILE A 195 -18.40 19.40 -29.48
C ILE A 195 -19.77 19.60 -30.13
N SER A 196 -19.79 19.79 -31.45
CA SER A 196 -21.02 20.04 -32.21
C SER A 196 -21.87 18.77 -32.38
N HIS A 197 -23.13 18.93 -32.82
CA HIS A 197 -24.08 17.83 -32.99
C HIS A 197 -24.13 17.24 -34.42
N PHE A 198 -23.28 17.72 -35.33
CA PHE A 198 -23.06 17.27 -36.71
C PHE A 198 -24.35 16.86 -37.45
N PRO A 199 -25.29 17.80 -37.69
CA PRO A 199 -26.56 17.51 -38.38
C PRO A 199 -26.40 17.04 -39.83
N GLU A 200 -25.27 17.34 -40.45
CA GLU A 200 -24.93 16.95 -41.83
C GLU A 200 -24.51 15.49 -41.98
N LEU A 201 -24.20 14.80 -40.88
CA LEU A 201 -23.75 13.40 -40.90
C LEU A 201 -24.91 12.44 -40.66
N GLU A 202 -24.81 11.26 -41.23
CA GLU A 202 -25.68 10.13 -40.89
C GLU A 202 -25.68 9.87 -39.38
N LYS A 203 -26.85 9.51 -38.84
CA LYS A 203 -27.11 9.49 -37.39
C LYS A 203 -26.11 8.62 -36.60
N SER A 204 -25.74 7.46 -37.14
CA SER A 204 -24.76 6.55 -36.53
C SER A 204 -23.35 7.14 -36.54
N VAL A 205 -22.96 7.79 -37.65
CA VAL A 205 -21.66 8.43 -37.85
C VAL A 205 -21.51 9.66 -36.96
N ALA A 206 -22.53 10.51 -36.89
CA ALA A 206 -22.57 11.67 -36.01
C ALA A 206 -22.36 11.27 -34.55
N ARG A 207 -23.06 10.22 -34.09
CA ARG A 207 -22.93 9.72 -32.71
C ARG A 207 -21.53 9.18 -32.43
N ALA A 208 -20.99 8.36 -33.32
CA ALA A 208 -19.64 7.80 -33.17
C ALA A 208 -18.59 8.91 -33.10
N ARG A 209 -18.70 9.93 -33.96
CA ARG A 209 -17.82 11.10 -33.95
C ARG A 209 -17.92 11.87 -32.62
N ILE A 210 -19.13 12.14 -32.14
CA ILE A 210 -19.33 12.81 -30.85
C ILE A 210 -18.72 12.00 -29.70
N GLU A 211 -18.90 10.67 -29.70
CA GLU A 211 -18.31 9.79 -28.68
C GLU A 211 -16.79 9.83 -28.69
N GLN A 212 -16.19 9.77 -29.89
CA GLN A 212 -14.74 9.84 -30.05
C GLN A 212 -14.20 11.20 -29.59
N GLU A 213 -14.75 12.31 -30.08
CA GLU A 213 -14.31 13.65 -29.69
C GLU A 213 -14.50 13.89 -28.18
N LEU A 214 -15.54 13.29 -27.58
CA LEU A 214 -15.79 13.36 -26.16
C LEU A 214 -14.75 12.56 -25.36
N ALA A 215 -14.41 11.34 -25.80
CA ALA A 215 -13.35 10.52 -25.19
C ALA A 215 -12.00 11.24 -25.21
N ASP A 216 -11.64 11.79 -26.38
CA ASP A 216 -10.42 12.56 -26.56
C ASP A 216 -10.43 13.84 -25.73
N GLY A 217 -11.59 14.49 -25.60
CA GLY A 217 -11.81 15.62 -24.70
C GLY A 217 -11.51 15.26 -23.24
N PHE A 218 -12.04 14.15 -22.74
CA PHE A 218 -11.76 13.69 -21.37
C PHE A 218 -10.26 13.43 -21.15
N GLN A 219 -9.59 12.73 -22.08
CA GLN A 219 -8.16 12.41 -21.95
C GLN A 219 -7.29 13.68 -21.97
N ARG A 220 -7.58 14.64 -22.85
CA ARG A 220 -6.87 15.93 -22.91
C ARG A 220 -7.03 16.73 -21.63
N LEU A 221 -8.27 16.90 -21.15
CA LEU A 221 -8.55 17.63 -19.90
C LEU A 221 -7.91 16.96 -18.69
N TYR A 222 -7.94 15.64 -18.63
CA TYR A 222 -7.30 14.88 -17.55
C TYR A 222 -5.78 15.06 -17.55
N ALA A 223 -5.14 14.96 -18.71
CA ALA A 223 -3.71 15.21 -18.88
C ALA A 223 -3.34 16.66 -18.53
N GLU A 224 -4.18 17.62 -18.93
CA GLU A 224 -3.98 19.03 -18.61
C GLU A 224 -4.02 19.30 -17.11
N LEU A 225 -5.05 18.81 -16.40
CA LEU A 225 -5.15 18.97 -14.95
C LEU A 225 -3.93 18.38 -14.24
N ARG A 226 -3.49 17.19 -14.65
CA ARG A 226 -2.31 16.54 -14.09
C ARG A 226 -1.04 17.37 -14.30
N ARG A 227 -0.85 17.91 -15.50
CA ARG A 227 0.31 18.73 -15.85
C ARG A 227 0.29 20.08 -15.12
N LYS A 228 -0.83 20.80 -15.19
CA LYS A 228 -0.99 22.18 -14.67
C LYS A 228 -0.86 22.24 -13.15
N PHE A 229 -1.38 21.25 -12.45
CA PHE A 229 -1.36 21.19 -10.98
C PHE A 229 -0.35 20.18 -10.42
N GLN A 230 0.47 19.56 -11.28
CA GLN A 230 1.51 18.59 -10.89
C GLN A 230 0.95 17.46 -10.00
N LEU A 231 -0.20 16.91 -10.41
CA LEU A 231 -0.95 15.97 -9.59
C LEU A 231 -0.18 14.65 -9.39
N THR A 232 -0.08 14.24 -8.14
CA THR A 232 0.54 12.98 -7.73
C THR A 232 -0.45 11.82 -7.81
N ARG A 233 0.02 10.57 -7.61
CA ARG A 233 -0.88 9.40 -7.57
C ARG A 233 -1.99 9.53 -6.51
N ASP A 234 -1.70 10.14 -5.36
CA ASP A 234 -2.68 10.31 -4.27
C ASP A 234 -3.79 11.33 -4.62
N ASP A 235 -3.54 12.21 -5.58
CA ASP A 235 -4.48 13.20 -6.11
C ASP A 235 -5.47 12.62 -7.13
N LEU A 236 -5.16 11.44 -7.67
CA LEU A 236 -6.02 10.74 -8.61
C LEU A 236 -7.19 10.07 -7.87
N PRO A 237 -8.26 9.66 -8.58
CA PRO A 237 -9.42 9.06 -7.94
C PRO A 237 -9.11 7.71 -7.28
N HIS A 238 -9.55 7.53 -6.04
CA HIS A 238 -9.51 6.24 -5.34
C HIS A 238 -10.92 5.74 -5.00
N PRO A 239 -11.12 4.41 -4.83
CA PRO A 239 -12.38 3.86 -4.37
C PRO A 239 -12.88 4.52 -3.07
N PRO A 240 -14.19 4.79 -2.92
CA PRO A 240 -14.75 5.39 -1.70
C PRO A 240 -14.36 4.62 -0.43
N ARG A 241 -14.30 3.29 -0.49
CA ARG A 241 -13.85 2.44 0.63
C ARG A 241 -12.40 2.70 1.04
N GLU A 242 -11.53 3.02 0.10
CA GLU A 242 -10.12 3.33 0.36
C GLU A 242 -9.97 4.72 1.01
N ARG A 243 -10.67 5.74 0.48
CA ARG A 243 -10.71 7.08 1.10
C ARG A 243 -11.35 7.03 2.49
N MET A 244 -12.37 6.20 2.71
CA MET A 244 -12.97 5.95 4.03
C MET A 244 -12.05 5.15 4.97
N ARG A 245 -11.25 4.21 4.44
CA ARG A 245 -10.23 3.44 5.20
C ARG A 245 -9.00 4.26 5.58
N SER A 246 -8.69 5.33 4.83
CA SER A 246 -7.63 6.31 5.18
C SER A 246 -7.92 7.12 6.45
N GLN A 247 -9.03 6.85 7.16
CA GLN A 247 -9.23 7.25 8.54
C GLN A 247 -8.22 6.54 9.46
N PRO A 248 -7.33 7.25 10.16
CA PRO A 248 -6.79 6.68 11.38
C PRO A 248 -7.94 6.66 12.39
N LYS A 249 -8.64 5.53 12.48
CA LYS A 249 -9.49 5.27 13.64
C LYS A 249 -8.57 5.20 14.87
N ASN A 250 -8.94 6.00 15.86
CA ASN A 250 -8.50 6.02 17.25
C ASN A 250 -7.42 7.08 17.61
N PRO A 251 -7.71 8.12 18.44
CA PRO A 251 -6.68 8.98 19.04
C PRO A 251 -5.63 8.16 19.81
N ARG A 252 -6.00 7.00 20.37
CA ARG A 252 -5.04 6.03 20.91
C ARG A 252 -4.04 5.56 19.85
N ARG A 253 -4.46 5.32 18.60
CA ARG A 253 -3.56 4.91 17.50
C ARG A 253 -2.57 6.00 17.11
N ARG A 254 -2.95 7.28 17.21
CA ARG A 254 -2.01 8.42 17.03
C ARG A 254 -0.98 8.46 18.16
N LEU A 255 -1.42 8.31 19.40
CA LEU A 255 -0.53 8.24 20.56
C LEU A 255 0.40 7.02 20.46
N HIS A 256 -0.12 5.85 20.10
CA HIS A 256 0.68 4.64 19.86
C HIS A 256 1.66 4.81 18.71
N ARG A 257 1.30 5.49 17.61
CA ARG A 257 2.22 5.82 16.53
C ARG A 257 3.32 6.77 17.01
N ALA A 258 2.97 7.84 17.70
CA ALA A 258 3.95 8.80 18.23
C ALA A 258 4.92 8.10 19.21
N ALA A 259 4.39 7.30 20.13
CA ALA A 259 5.20 6.51 21.06
C ALA A 259 6.08 5.48 20.34
N ALA A 260 5.54 4.74 19.36
CA ALA A 260 6.30 3.78 18.56
C ALA A 260 7.44 4.45 17.79
N ASN A 261 7.16 5.57 17.12
CA ASN A 261 8.17 6.32 16.39
C ASN A 261 9.26 6.86 17.33
N ALA A 262 8.90 7.30 18.54
CA ALA A 262 9.86 7.77 19.54
C ALA A 262 10.79 6.64 20.00
N VAL A 263 10.24 5.44 20.25
CA VAL A 263 11.03 4.24 20.60
C VAL A 263 11.96 3.84 19.45
N ASP A 264 11.43 3.72 18.23
CA ASP A 264 12.22 3.36 17.06
C ASP A 264 13.35 4.37 16.82
N PHE A 265 13.07 5.67 16.98
CA PHE A 265 14.08 6.72 16.89
C PHE A 265 15.15 6.61 17.97
N ALA A 266 14.74 6.43 19.24
CA ALA A 266 15.68 6.24 20.34
C ALA A 266 16.61 5.05 20.11
N MET A 267 16.06 3.93 19.63
CA MET A 267 16.84 2.74 19.29
C MET A 267 17.80 3.00 18.12
N CYS A 268 17.40 3.78 17.11
CA CYS A 268 18.30 4.19 16.03
C CYS A 268 19.46 5.05 16.55
N VAL A 269 19.23 5.94 17.52
CA VAL A 269 20.30 6.71 18.17
C VAL A 269 21.24 5.79 18.94
N SER A 270 20.72 4.84 19.71
CA SER A 270 21.52 3.83 20.41
C SER A 270 22.37 2.99 19.46
N MET A 271 21.81 2.56 18.32
CA MET A 271 22.56 1.82 17.30
C MET A 271 23.72 2.64 16.73
N ASN A 272 23.53 3.93 16.47
CA ASN A 272 24.62 4.80 16.02
C ASN A 272 25.73 4.95 17.07
N LEU A 273 25.39 5.00 18.36
CA LEU A 273 26.37 5.03 19.45
C LEU A 273 27.19 3.74 19.51
N VAL A 274 26.55 2.58 19.37
CA VAL A 274 27.24 1.29 19.28
C VAL A 274 28.17 1.26 18.06
N GLN A 275 27.64 1.62 16.89
CA GLN A 275 28.42 1.67 15.65
C GLN A 275 29.62 2.62 15.75
N SER A 276 29.55 3.66 16.58
CA SER A 276 30.66 4.60 16.77
C SER A 276 31.95 3.96 17.30
N ARG A 277 31.84 2.78 17.93
CA ARG A 277 32.95 1.96 18.43
C ARG A 277 33.68 1.20 17.32
N HIS A 278 33.07 1.06 16.15
CA HIS A 278 33.60 0.27 15.02
C HIS A 278 34.00 1.17 13.87
N ARG A 279 35.22 1.71 13.94
CA ARG A 279 35.84 2.34 12.78
C ARG A 279 36.20 1.27 11.76
N LEU A 280 36.05 1.62 10.48
CA LEU A 280 36.49 0.76 9.39
C LEU A 280 38.02 0.86 9.26
N ASN A 281 38.73 0.14 10.12
CA ASN A 281 40.20 0.10 10.07
C ASN A 281 40.62 -0.99 9.09
N GLY A 282 41.16 -0.61 7.93
CA GLY A 282 41.83 -1.54 7.00
C GLY A 282 40.99 -2.07 5.85
N ARG A 283 39.65 -2.15 5.95
CA ARG A 283 38.80 -2.56 4.81
C ARG A 283 38.61 -1.41 3.82
N SER A 284 39.16 -1.54 2.63
CA SER A 284 39.14 -0.49 1.59
C SER A 284 38.07 -0.74 0.53
N ALA A 285 37.84 0.26 -0.34
CA ALA A 285 36.99 0.08 -1.51
C ALA A 285 37.48 -1.07 -2.42
N GLU A 286 38.80 -1.26 -2.53
CA GLU A 286 39.41 -2.34 -3.30
C GLU A 286 39.16 -3.73 -2.68
N GLU A 287 39.12 -3.85 -1.35
CA GLU A 287 38.75 -5.11 -0.71
C GLU A 287 37.28 -5.46 -0.92
N MET A 288 36.40 -4.46 -0.80
CA MET A 288 34.97 -4.63 -1.09
C MET A 288 34.76 -5.01 -2.56
N ASP A 289 35.48 -4.39 -3.50
CA ASP A 289 35.37 -4.72 -4.92
C ASP A 289 35.80 -6.15 -5.23
N ARG A 290 36.95 -6.60 -4.70
CA ARG A 290 37.39 -7.99 -4.85
C ARG A 290 36.35 -8.98 -4.30
N TYR A 291 35.79 -8.69 -3.13
CA TYR A 291 34.75 -9.54 -2.53
C TYR A 291 33.50 -9.61 -3.40
N VAL A 292 33.02 -8.45 -3.88
CA VAL A 292 31.83 -8.35 -4.73
C VAL A 292 32.03 -9.07 -6.06
N VAL A 293 33.19 -8.92 -6.71
CA VAL A 293 33.52 -9.58 -7.98
C VAL A 293 33.42 -11.10 -7.86
N GLU A 294 33.88 -11.69 -6.74
CA GLU A 294 33.73 -13.12 -6.52
C GLU A 294 32.28 -13.52 -6.24
N CYS A 295 31.54 -12.70 -5.48
CA CYS A 295 30.14 -12.92 -5.17
C CYS A 295 29.21 -12.80 -6.40
N GLU A 296 29.50 -11.93 -7.37
CA GLU A 296 28.70 -11.78 -8.59
C GLU A 296 28.66 -13.05 -9.44
N LYS A 297 29.68 -13.91 -9.34
CA LYS A 297 29.75 -15.19 -10.05
C LYS A 297 28.83 -16.24 -9.45
N LEU A 298 28.33 -16.03 -8.22
CA LEU A 298 27.60 -17.03 -7.45
C LEU A 298 26.09 -16.76 -7.51
N THR A 299 25.33 -17.83 -7.68
CA THR A 299 23.88 -17.84 -7.42
C THR A 299 23.61 -17.89 -5.92
N PRO A 300 22.40 -17.51 -5.44
CA PRO A 300 22.02 -17.70 -4.05
C PRO A 300 22.17 -19.15 -3.56
N HIS A 301 21.85 -20.13 -4.40
CA HIS A 301 21.98 -21.55 -4.05
C HIS A 301 23.43 -21.98 -3.79
N GLU A 302 24.39 -21.49 -4.58
CA GLU A 302 25.82 -21.75 -4.41
C GLU A 302 26.39 -20.97 -3.22
N TYR A 303 26.03 -19.69 -3.09
CA TYR A 303 26.50 -18.83 -2.01
C TYR A 303 26.07 -19.37 -0.64
N TYR A 304 24.82 -19.81 -0.51
CA TYR A 304 24.28 -20.38 0.73
C TYR A 304 24.38 -21.91 0.81
N ALA A 305 25.20 -22.56 -0.01
CA ALA A 305 25.38 -24.01 0.02
C ALA A 305 25.90 -24.48 1.39
N ALA A 306 25.25 -25.49 1.95
CA ALA A 306 25.64 -26.07 3.24
C ALA A 306 26.44 -27.36 3.01
N PRO A 307 27.67 -27.48 3.57
CA PRO A 307 28.41 -28.74 3.57
C PRO A 307 27.61 -29.85 4.28
N LYS A 308 27.66 -31.07 3.75
CA LYS A 308 26.93 -32.24 4.30
C LYS A 308 27.52 -32.76 5.61
N ASP A 309 28.82 -32.56 5.84
CA ASP A 309 29.53 -33.09 7.00
C ASP A 309 29.32 -32.22 8.23
N VAL A 310 28.18 -32.41 8.91
CA VAL A 310 27.90 -31.78 10.19
C VAL A 310 27.96 -32.83 11.28
N GLY A 311 29.14 -32.99 11.88
CA GLY A 311 29.23 -33.65 13.17
C GLY A 311 28.57 -32.74 14.21
N LEU A 312 27.31 -33.00 14.57
CA LEU A 312 26.68 -32.39 15.74
C LEU A 312 27.52 -32.76 16.97
N ILE A 313 28.27 -31.79 17.49
CA ILE A 313 29.10 -31.96 18.66
C ILE A 313 28.20 -31.87 19.88
N ALA A 314 28.03 -33.02 20.56
CA ALA A 314 27.49 -33.18 21.90
C ALA A 314 26.15 -32.46 22.18
N ALA A 315 25.06 -33.23 22.27
CA ALA A 315 23.84 -32.75 22.90
C ALA A 315 24.03 -32.72 24.42
N ILE A 316 24.10 -31.52 25.02
CA ILE A 316 24.12 -31.40 26.49
C ILE A 316 22.67 -31.27 26.97
N GLN A 317 22.17 -32.29 27.68
CA GLN A 317 20.85 -32.26 28.29
C GLN A 317 20.87 -31.40 29.56
N ASN A 318 19.91 -30.47 29.68
CA ASN A 318 19.72 -29.64 30.86
C ASN A 318 18.21 -29.45 31.10
N GLY A 319 17.63 -30.32 31.92
CA GLY A 319 16.17 -30.47 32.06
C GLY A 319 15.54 -31.02 30.77
N ASN A 320 14.44 -30.40 30.33
CA ASN A 320 13.74 -30.73 29.08
C ASN A 320 14.33 -30.03 27.83
N ARG A 321 15.60 -29.60 27.89
CA ARG A 321 16.28 -28.88 26.81
C ARG A 321 17.59 -29.57 26.46
N PHE A 322 17.93 -29.58 25.17
CA PHE A 322 19.23 -30.02 24.65
C PHE A 322 19.95 -28.82 24.03
N SER A 323 21.20 -28.58 24.37
CA SER A 323 22.03 -27.64 23.62
C SER A 323 22.82 -28.41 22.56
N LEU A 324 22.67 -28.02 21.31
CA LEU A 324 23.39 -28.53 20.14
C LEU A 324 24.53 -27.57 19.83
N THR A 325 25.74 -28.08 19.62
CA THR A 325 26.89 -27.28 19.18
C THR A 325 27.58 -27.93 17.99
N TRP A 326 28.14 -27.13 17.08
CA TRP A 326 28.95 -27.65 15.98
C TRP A 326 29.89 -26.57 15.46
N ARG A 327 30.88 -26.97 14.66
CA ARG A 327 31.79 -26.03 14.00
C ARG A 327 31.05 -25.34 12.85
N SER A 328 31.06 -24.01 12.86
CA SER A 328 30.57 -23.22 11.73
C SER A 328 31.45 -23.46 10.49
N PRO A 329 30.86 -23.60 9.29
CA PRO A 329 31.64 -23.74 8.05
C PRO A 329 32.31 -22.45 7.60
N ILE A 330 31.87 -21.30 8.13
CA ILE A 330 32.54 -20.01 7.93
C ILE A 330 33.43 -19.74 9.15
N GLU A 331 34.72 -19.60 8.89
CA GLU A 331 35.70 -19.22 9.91
C GLU A 331 35.91 -17.70 9.91
N THR A 332 35.87 -17.13 11.11
CA THR A 332 36.09 -15.71 11.36
C THR A 332 37.27 -15.53 12.31
N GLU A 333 37.79 -14.30 12.40
CA GLU A 333 38.82 -13.93 13.39
C GLU A 333 38.36 -14.09 14.85
N PHE A 334 37.06 -14.34 15.09
CA PHE A 334 36.49 -14.47 16.42
C PHE A 334 36.16 -15.94 16.73
N PRO A 335 36.99 -16.67 17.51
CA PRO A 335 36.81 -18.10 17.74
C PRO A 335 35.43 -18.47 18.32
N ARG A 336 34.87 -17.63 19.20
CA ARG A 336 33.51 -17.84 19.75
C ARG A 336 32.43 -17.82 18.68
N ASN A 337 32.61 -17.01 17.63
CA ASN A 337 31.66 -16.98 16.53
C ASN A 337 31.77 -18.20 15.62
N ASN A 338 32.90 -18.91 15.63
CA ASN A 338 33.13 -20.10 14.80
C ASN A 338 32.51 -21.39 15.40
N VAL A 339 31.91 -21.29 16.59
CA VAL A 339 31.18 -22.38 17.25
C VAL A 339 29.68 -22.06 17.23
N ALA A 340 28.97 -22.70 16.32
CA ALA A 340 27.53 -22.56 16.20
C ALA A 340 26.83 -23.28 17.35
N ARG A 341 25.67 -22.74 17.77
CA ARG A 341 24.87 -23.30 18.87
C ARG A 341 23.38 -23.10 18.63
N ALA A 342 22.60 -24.10 19.02
CA ALA A 342 21.16 -23.98 19.16
C ALA A 342 20.67 -24.64 20.45
N ASP A 343 19.64 -24.06 21.05
CA ASP A 343 18.91 -24.67 22.17
C ASP A 343 17.64 -25.33 21.62
N PHE A 344 17.53 -26.65 21.78
CA PHE A 344 16.46 -27.49 21.29
C PHE A 344 15.50 -27.88 22.42
N PHE A 345 14.20 -27.73 22.16
CA PHE A 345 13.10 -27.93 23.10
C PHE A 345 12.08 -28.90 22.48
N PRO A 346 12.22 -30.22 22.72
CA PRO A 346 11.30 -31.20 22.18
C PRO A 346 9.94 -31.16 22.88
N CYS A 347 8.87 -31.40 22.13
CA CYS A 347 7.55 -31.65 22.70
C CYS A 347 7.34 -33.15 22.95
N GLY A 348 6.21 -33.51 23.58
CA GLY A 348 5.91 -34.92 23.92
C GLY A 348 5.79 -35.87 22.72
N ARG A 349 5.61 -35.35 21.50
CA ARG A 349 5.58 -36.14 20.25
C ARG A 349 6.98 -36.45 19.69
N GLY A 350 8.04 -35.86 20.26
CA GLY A 350 9.42 -36.08 19.82
C GLY A 350 9.60 -35.85 18.32
N LYS A 351 10.28 -36.79 17.65
CA LYS A 351 10.62 -36.70 16.21
C LYS A 351 9.41 -36.63 15.27
N ALA A 352 8.25 -37.14 15.70
CA ALA A 352 7.01 -37.12 14.92
C ALA A 352 6.29 -35.77 14.95
N ALA A 353 6.78 -34.80 15.72
CA ALA A 353 6.30 -33.42 15.68
C ALA A 353 7.11 -32.56 14.70
N PRO A 354 6.46 -31.58 14.05
CA PRO A 354 7.17 -30.57 13.28
C PRO A 354 8.04 -29.70 14.20
N THR A 355 9.13 -29.16 13.64
CA THR A 355 10.12 -28.35 14.37
C THR A 355 10.11 -26.92 13.89
N VAL A 356 9.91 -25.96 14.80
CA VAL A 356 10.04 -24.53 14.48
C VAL A 356 11.43 -24.01 14.85
N PHE A 357 12.13 -23.39 13.90
CA PHE A 357 13.36 -22.64 14.15
C PHE A 357 13.03 -21.19 14.45
N MET A 358 13.47 -20.71 15.61
CA MET A 358 13.28 -19.34 16.04
C MET A 358 14.57 -18.55 15.82
N LEU A 359 14.51 -17.60 14.89
CA LEU A 359 15.62 -16.71 14.51
C LEU A 359 15.37 -15.34 15.12
N HIS A 360 16.21 -14.94 16.07
CA HIS A 360 15.98 -13.75 16.91
C HIS A 360 16.38 -12.43 16.24
N ALA A 361 15.87 -11.32 16.80
CA ALA A 361 16.24 -9.97 16.39
C ALA A 361 17.70 -9.59 16.72
N LEU A 362 18.20 -8.57 16.04
CA LEU A 362 19.52 -7.97 16.29
C LEU A 362 19.59 -7.43 17.72
N MET A 363 20.74 -7.63 18.38
CA MET A 363 21.00 -7.17 19.75
C MET A 363 19.94 -7.62 20.78
N SER A 364 19.31 -8.78 20.56
CA SER A 364 18.26 -9.25 21.46
C SER A 364 18.75 -9.48 22.90
N ALA A 365 18.22 -8.68 23.84
CA ALA A 365 18.77 -8.57 25.20
C ALA A 365 18.59 -9.82 26.08
N THR A 366 17.59 -10.68 25.82
CA THR A 366 17.34 -11.86 26.66
C THR A 366 16.77 -13.03 25.86
N HIS A 367 17.20 -14.24 26.21
CA HIS A 367 16.69 -15.50 25.66
C HIS A 367 15.41 -15.98 26.38
N ILE A 368 15.03 -15.37 27.52
CA ILE A 368 13.89 -15.80 28.33
C ILE A 368 12.57 -15.74 27.55
N GLY A 369 12.36 -14.67 26.77
CA GLY A 369 11.18 -14.53 25.93
C GLY A 369 11.04 -15.64 24.90
N TYR A 370 12.14 -15.99 24.21
CA TYR A 370 12.16 -17.08 23.24
C TYR A 370 11.95 -18.45 23.89
N ARG A 371 12.45 -18.68 25.12
CA ARG A 371 12.13 -19.90 25.86
C ARG A 371 10.66 -20.03 26.21
N ARG A 372 9.99 -18.93 26.56
CA ARG A 372 8.54 -18.92 26.79
C ARG A 372 7.77 -19.26 25.50
N TRP A 373 8.22 -18.74 24.36
CA TRP A 373 7.64 -19.12 23.07
C TRP A 373 7.94 -20.56 22.70
N ALA A 374 9.13 -21.09 22.99
CA ALA A 374 9.47 -22.51 22.81
C ALA A 374 8.47 -23.41 23.55
N ALA A 375 8.24 -23.12 24.85
CA ALA A 375 7.26 -23.84 25.65
C ALA A 375 5.85 -23.74 25.07
N ARG A 376 5.45 -22.55 24.57
CA ARG A 376 4.15 -22.37 23.92
C ARG A 376 4.02 -23.16 22.62
N PHE A 377 5.08 -23.30 21.83
CA PHE A 377 5.10 -24.18 20.67
C PHE A 377 5.02 -25.66 21.08
N ASN A 378 5.71 -26.05 22.16
CA ASN A 378 5.58 -27.41 22.70
C ASN A 378 4.14 -27.74 23.11
N GLU A 379 3.43 -26.81 23.75
CA GLU A 379 1.99 -26.95 24.07
C GLU A 379 1.12 -27.10 22.81
N LEU A 380 1.53 -26.51 21.69
CA LEU A 380 0.87 -26.64 20.38
C LEU A 380 1.32 -27.91 19.62
N GLY A 381 2.14 -28.76 20.22
CA GLY A 381 2.60 -30.01 19.62
C GLY A 381 3.78 -29.85 18.65
N TRP A 382 4.51 -28.75 18.70
CA TRP A 382 5.72 -28.48 17.91
C TRP A 382 6.99 -28.62 18.76
N ASN A 383 8.05 -29.19 18.19
CA ASN A 383 9.40 -28.99 18.72
C ASN A 383 9.84 -27.54 18.43
N ALA A 384 10.68 -26.96 19.27
CA ALA A 384 11.21 -25.61 19.06
C ALA A 384 12.73 -25.61 19.13
N CYS A 385 13.37 -24.85 18.25
CA CYS A 385 14.83 -24.73 18.14
C CYS A 385 15.21 -23.25 18.14
N PHE A 386 15.83 -22.78 19.23
CA PHE A 386 16.33 -21.42 19.36
C PHE A 386 17.77 -21.35 18.86
N VAL A 387 18.00 -20.68 17.74
CA VAL A 387 19.33 -20.62 17.09
C VAL A 387 20.09 -19.40 17.60
N HIS A 388 21.33 -19.59 18.07
CA HIS A 388 22.23 -18.49 18.41
C HIS A 388 22.87 -17.97 17.11
N LEU A 389 22.31 -16.88 16.57
CA LEU A 389 22.77 -16.29 15.31
C LEU A 389 24.20 -15.73 15.46
N PRO A 390 24.95 -15.56 14.36
CA PRO A 390 26.32 -15.05 14.40
C PRO A 390 26.46 -13.78 15.24
N TYR A 391 27.52 -13.75 16.07
CA TYR A 391 27.84 -12.69 17.03
C TYR A 391 26.83 -12.46 18.17
N HIS A 392 25.90 -13.41 18.40
CA HIS A 392 24.91 -13.32 19.49
C HIS A 392 25.02 -14.47 20.50
N TYR A 393 24.55 -14.23 21.72
CA TYR A 393 24.49 -15.15 22.86
C TYR A 393 25.80 -15.87 23.14
N SER A 394 25.88 -17.19 22.91
CA SER A 394 27.11 -17.95 23.13
C SER A 394 28.25 -17.56 22.19
N ARG A 395 27.95 -16.81 21.13
CA ARG A 395 28.86 -16.46 20.04
C ARG A 395 29.41 -15.04 20.17
N VAL A 396 29.07 -14.34 21.24
CA VAL A 396 29.55 -12.97 21.50
C VAL A 396 31.06 -13.02 21.78
N PRO A 397 31.89 -12.35 20.95
CA PRO A 397 33.32 -12.28 21.19
C PRO A 397 33.64 -11.51 22.48
N PRO A 398 34.75 -11.83 23.17
CA PRO A 398 35.16 -11.05 24.34
C PRO A 398 35.27 -9.55 24.02
N GLY A 399 34.87 -8.70 24.97
CA GLY A 399 34.91 -7.23 24.82
C GLY A 399 33.77 -6.62 24.00
N HIS A 400 32.84 -7.43 23.49
CA HIS A 400 31.71 -6.99 22.67
C HIS A 400 30.36 -7.28 23.35
N TRP A 401 29.34 -6.55 22.94
CA TRP A 401 27.95 -6.76 23.32
C TRP A 401 27.28 -7.76 22.38
N ASN A 402 26.17 -8.31 22.86
CA ASN A 402 25.34 -9.22 22.09
C ASN A 402 24.91 -8.59 20.76
N GLY A 403 25.30 -9.18 19.63
CA GLY A 403 24.94 -8.72 18.29
C GLY A 403 25.68 -7.49 17.79
N GLU A 404 26.60 -6.92 18.57
CA GLU A 404 27.31 -5.67 18.24
C GLU A 404 28.05 -5.75 16.89
N LEU A 405 28.68 -6.89 16.61
CA LEU A 405 29.46 -7.10 15.37
C LEU A 405 28.65 -7.60 14.17
N ALA A 406 27.37 -7.94 14.36
CA ALA A 406 26.56 -8.52 13.31
C ALA A 406 26.20 -7.50 12.20
N ILE A 407 26.07 -6.22 12.56
CA ILE A 407 25.81 -5.11 11.63
C ILE A 407 26.69 -3.92 12.01
N THR A 408 27.76 -3.70 11.25
CA THR A 408 28.65 -2.54 11.38
C THR A 408 28.98 -1.93 10.01
N ALA A 409 29.88 -0.95 9.94
CA ALA A 409 30.41 -0.45 8.67
C ALA A 409 31.18 -1.51 7.85
N ASP A 410 31.56 -2.62 8.47
CA ASP A 410 32.21 -3.72 7.80
C ASP A 410 31.18 -4.58 7.03
N LEU A 411 30.89 -4.16 5.79
CA LEU A 411 29.85 -4.78 4.98
C LEU A 411 30.16 -6.22 4.55
N ILE A 412 31.44 -6.55 4.35
CA ILE A 412 31.85 -7.92 4.04
C ILE A 412 31.56 -8.82 5.25
N ARG A 413 31.88 -8.39 6.48
CA ARG A 413 31.55 -9.17 7.69
C ARG A 413 30.04 -9.30 7.87
N ASN A 414 29.28 -8.25 7.60
CA ASN A 414 27.82 -8.33 7.65
C ASN A 414 27.29 -9.38 6.66
N ALA A 415 27.79 -9.39 5.42
CA ALA A 415 27.41 -10.34 4.38
C ALA A 415 27.78 -11.78 4.74
N GLU A 416 29.00 -12.02 5.21
CA GLU A 416 29.46 -13.33 5.67
C GLU A 416 28.73 -13.80 6.94
N GLY A 417 28.37 -12.90 7.85
CA GLY A 417 27.55 -13.22 9.02
C GLY A 417 26.13 -13.65 8.64
N LEU A 418 25.51 -13.01 7.65
CA LEU A 418 24.22 -13.46 7.12
C LEU A 418 24.34 -14.82 6.43
N ARG A 419 25.38 -15.00 5.61
CA ARG A 419 25.74 -16.27 4.96
C ARG A 419 25.90 -17.39 5.96
N GLN A 420 26.66 -17.14 7.03
CA GLN A 420 26.91 -18.06 8.13
C GLN A 420 25.59 -18.50 8.77
N GLY A 421 24.72 -17.54 9.11
CA GLY A 421 23.41 -17.84 9.71
C GLY A 421 22.50 -18.69 8.82
N VAL A 422 22.44 -18.40 7.51
CA VAL A 422 21.63 -19.20 6.57
C VAL A 422 22.18 -20.61 6.44
N ILE A 423 23.49 -20.76 6.22
CA ILE A 423 24.13 -22.07 6.06
C ILE A 423 23.93 -22.92 7.30
N GLU A 424 24.11 -22.35 8.49
CA GLU A 424 23.96 -23.06 9.76
C GLU A 424 22.54 -23.56 10.02
N VAL A 425 21.52 -22.78 9.65
CA VAL A 425 20.12 -23.26 9.73
C VAL A 425 19.88 -24.41 8.76
N ARG A 426 20.44 -24.34 7.54
CA ARG A 426 20.37 -25.45 6.57
C ARG A 426 21.09 -26.71 7.07
N GLN A 427 22.25 -26.54 7.70
CA GLN A 427 23.00 -27.62 8.36
C GLN A 427 22.16 -28.28 9.47
N LEU A 428 21.50 -27.47 10.32
CA LEU A 428 20.61 -28.00 11.35
C LEU A 428 19.40 -28.74 10.77
N ILE A 429 18.76 -28.20 9.73
CA ILE A 429 17.65 -28.87 9.03
C ILE A 429 18.13 -30.23 8.49
N GLY A 430 19.27 -30.26 7.80
CA GLY A 430 19.85 -31.50 7.27
C GLY A 430 20.16 -32.51 8.37
N ALA A 431 20.88 -32.09 9.41
CA ALA A 431 21.24 -32.97 10.51
C ALA A 431 20.01 -33.51 11.28
N LEU A 432 18.98 -32.69 11.51
CA LEU A 432 17.73 -33.17 12.11
C LEU A 432 17.00 -34.13 11.17
N ARG A 433 17.01 -33.89 9.85
CA ARG A 433 16.42 -34.79 8.86
C ARG A 433 17.07 -36.17 8.89
N ASP A 434 18.40 -36.22 8.96
CA ASP A 434 19.17 -37.47 9.09
C ASP A 434 18.85 -38.22 10.39
N HIS A 435 18.39 -37.51 11.42
CA HIS A 435 17.96 -38.08 12.70
C HIS A 435 16.44 -38.38 12.78
N GLY A 436 15.71 -38.27 11.67
CA GLY A 436 14.30 -38.69 11.55
C GLY A 436 13.26 -37.60 11.82
N TYR A 437 13.65 -36.31 11.81
CA TYR A 437 12.70 -35.20 11.82
C TYR A 437 12.33 -34.83 10.37
N SER A 438 11.05 -34.67 10.05
CA SER A 438 10.62 -34.50 8.66
C SER A 438 9.99 -33.15 8.31
N GLU A 439 9.49 -32.40 9.29
CA GLU A 439 8.75 -31.16 9.05
C GLU A 439 9.39 -29.98 9.79
N PHE A 440 9.61 -28.87 9.07
CA PHE A 440 10.31 -27.70 9.59
C PHE A 440 9.56 -26.40 9.30
N GLY A 441 9.51 -25.50 10.27
CA GLY A 441 8.96 -24.15 10.11
C GLY A 441 9.99 -23.10 10.54
N ILE A 442 9.94 -21.90 9.94
CA ILE A 442 10.84 -20.80 10.28
C ILE A 442 10.06 -19.66 10.91
N LEU A 443 10.55 -19.14 12.03
CA LEU A 443 9.99 -18.02 12.75
C LEU A 443 11.09 -16.97 12.97
N GLY A 444 11.18 -15.99 12.07
CA GLY A 444 12.26 -15.00 12.06
C GLY A 444 11.78 -13.60 12.43
N THR A 445 12.47 -12.94 13.37
CA THR A 445 12.18 -11.55 13.78
C THR A 445 13.31 -10.62 13.37
N SER A 446 12.99 -9.49 12.71
CA SER A 446 13.95 -8.44 12.35
C SER A 446 15.17 -9.00 11.62
N TYR A 447 16.37 -8.96 12.19
CA TYR A 447 17.58 -9.60 11.66
C TYR A 447 17.43 -11.12 11.44
N GLY A 448 16.81 -11.85 12.37
CA GLY A 448 16.46 -13.25 12.14
C GLY A 448 15.39 -13.43 11.06
N GLY A 449 14.53 -12.43 10.85
CA GLY A 449 13.60 -12.37 9.71
C GLY A 449 14.33 -12.13 8.38
N TRP A 450 15.42 -11.37 8.38
CA TRP A 450 16.29 -11.21 7.21
C TRP A 450 16.96 -12.54 6.84
N ILE A 451 17.56 -13.23 7.80
CA ILE A 451 18.14 -14.57 7.60
C ILE A 451 17.05 -15.57 7.17
N GLY A 452 15.85 -15.51 7.76
CA GLY A 452 14.72 -16.36 7.36
C GLY A 452 14.26 -16.10 5.92
N ALA A 453 14.27 -14.85 5.47
CA ALA A 453 13.95 -14.50 4.09
C ALA A 453 15.03 -14.99 3.11
N LEU A 454 16.31 -14.85 3.46
CA LEU A 454 17.42 -15.40 2.67
C LEU A 454 17.38 -16.92 2.61
N LEU A 455 17.03 -17.58 3.71
CA LEU A 455 16.83 -19.03 3.76
C LEU A 455 15.69 -19.47 2.84
N ALA A 456 14.57 -18.75 2.81
CA ALA A 456 13.43 -19.05 1.96
C ALA A 456 13.76 -18.97 0.45
N MET A 457 14.82 -18.26 0.06
CA MET A 457 15.33 -18.21 -1.32
C MET A 457 16.06 -19.49 -1.74
N VAL A 458 16.48 -20.33 -0.80
CA VAL A 458 17.31 -21.51 -1.10
C VAL A 458 16.77 -22.82 -0.51
N GLU A 459 15.85 -22.75 0.44
CA GLU A 459 15.25 -23.90 1.11
C GLU A 459 13.80 -24.09 0.68
N ARG A 460 13.48 -25.28 0.14
CA ARG A 460 12.17 -25.56 -0.48
C ARG A 460 11.19 -26.22 0.49
N ASP A 461 11.70 -27.07 1.35
CA ASP A 461 10.92 -28.02 2.14
C ASP A 461 10.62 -27.46 3.54
N LEU A 462 9.88 -26.36 3.58
CA LEU A 462 9.46 -25.68 4.81
C LEU A 462 7.93 -25.70 4.90
N ARG A 463 7.39 -26.11 6.04
CA ARG A 463 5.95 -26.14 6.33
C ARG A 463 5.37 -24.72 6.38
N PHE A 464 6.12 -23.78 6.95
CA PHE A 464 5.85 -22.34 6.86
C PHE A 464 7.13 -21.51 7.03
N VAL A 465 7.09 -20.27 6.55
CA VAL A 465 8.11 -19.24 6.81
C VAL A 465 7.43 -17.97 7.29
N ALA A 466 7.51 -17.68 8.58
CA ALA A 466 6.93 -16.49 9.20
C ALA A 466 8.01 -15.44 9.47
N LEU A 467 7.93 -14.32 8.75
CA LEU A 467 8.92 -13.26 8.71
C LEU A 467 8.34 -11.99 9.35
N MET A 468 8.79 -11.69 10.56
CA MET A 468 8.30 -10.60 11.40
C MET A 468 9.21 -9.39 11.32
N CYS A 469 8.69 -8.27 10.81
CA CYS A 469 9.43 -7.04 10.55
C CYS A 469 10.81 -7.29 9.90
N PRO A 470 10.92 -8.14 8.85
CA PRO A 470 12.22 -8.54 8.30
C PRO A 470 12.89 -7.38 7.56
N ILE A 471 14.22 -7.35 7.57
CA ILE A 471 14.97 -6.50 6.63
C ILE A 471 14.98 -7.19 5.28
N VAL A 472 14.31 -6.59 4.30
CA VAL A 472 14.16 -7.16 2.94
C VAL A 472 14.76 -6.27 1.85
N ASN A 473 14.96 -4.99 2.15
CA ASN A 473 15.58 -3.99 1.29
C ASN A 473 16.86 -3.48 1.95
N VAL A 474 18.00 -4.11 1.61
CA VAL A 474 19.29 -3.82 2.25
C VAL A 474 19.84 -2.47 1.82
N GLU A 475 19.55 -2.04 0.59
CA GLU A 475 19.90 -0.72 0.10
C GLU A 475 19.31 0.36 1.01
N HIS A 476 18.00 0.27 1.28
CA HIS A 476 17.34 1.16 2.22
C HIS A 476 17.97 1.08 3.62
N ALA A 477 18.21 -0.14 4.13
CA ALA A 477 18.76 -0.35 5.46
C ALA A 477 20.13 0.33 5.65
N ILE A 478 21.00 0.29 4.65
CA ILE A 478 22.33 0.92 4.71
C ILE A 478 22.21 2.43 4.46
N TRP A 479 21.55 2.83 3.37
CA TRP A 479 21.70 4.18 2.83
C TRP A 479 20.67 5.19 3.33
N GLN A 480 19.51 4.73 3.76
CA GLN A 480 18.37 5.61 4.10
C GLN A 480 17.96 5.51 5.57
N ASN A 481 18.29 4.41 6.25
CA ASN A 481 17.90 4.21 7.65
C ASN A 481 18.61 5.21 8.59
N PRO A 482 17.89 5.89 9.51
CA PRO A 482 18.53 6.77 10.50
C PRO A 482 19.54 6.08 11.42
N GLY A 483 19.32 4.80 11.74
CA GLY A 483 20.16 3.97 12.62
C GLY A 483 21.54 3.59 12.05
N THR A 484 21.84 4.01 10.83
CA THR A 484 23.08 3.65 10.11
C THR A 484 23.90 4.87 9.68
N ALA A 485 23.64 6.04 10.28
CA ALA A 485 24.33 7.28 9.95
C ALA A 485 25.85 7.20 10.22
N PHE A 486 26.28 6.59 11.32
CA PHE A 486 27.70 6.38 11.61
C PHE A 486 28.33 5.41 10.60
N MET A 487 27.67 4.26 10.36
CA MET A 487 28.11 3.32 9.32
C MET A 487 28.32 4.03 7.97
N ARG A 488 27.34 4.81 7.50
CA ARG A 488 27.48 5.57 6.24
C ARG A 488 28.66 6.54 6.25
N ARG A 489 28.96 7.16 7.40
CA ARG A 489 30.11 8.05 7.53
C ARG A 489 31.41 7.30 7.31
N GLU A 490 31.55 6.12 7.90
CA GLU A 490 32.74 5.29 7.73
C GLU A 490 32.85 4.74 6.30
N LEU A 491 31.75 4.30 5.68
CA LEU A 491 31.73 3.88 4.27
C LEU A 491 32.21 5.00 3.33
N ARG A 492 31.74 6.24 3.55
CA ARG A 492 32.21 7.41 2.79
C ARG A 492 33.70 7.69 2.99
N ARG A 493 34.20 7.57 4.23
CA ARG A 493 35.64 7.74 4.54
C ARG A 493 36.49 6.70 3.83
N ALA A 494 35.99 5.47 3.74
CA ALA A 494 36.63 4.36 3.04
C ALA A 494 36.40 4.36 1.52
N LYS A 495 35.70 5.38 0.99
CA LYS A 495 35.34 5.50 -0.43
C LYS A 495 34.53 4.30 -0.98
N ILE A 496 33.78 3.62 -0.12
CA ILE A 496 32.88 2.53 -0.53
C ILE A 496 31.57 3.15 -1.04
N ALA A 497 31.38 3.12 -2.36
CA ALA A 497 30.24 3.72 -3.04
C ALA A 497 28.99 2.81 -2.98
N PRO A 498 27.77 3.38 -2.94
CA PRO A 498 26.53 2.60 -2.99
C PRO A 498 26.45 1.62 -4.17
N GLU A 499 26.92 2.03 -5.34
CA GLU A 499 26.90 1.26 -6.59
C GLU A 499 27.78 0.01 -6.48
N LEU A 500 28.92 0.13 -5.80
CA LEU A 500 29.80 -1.00 -5.52
C LEU A 500 29.13 -2.04 -4.63
N VAL A 501 28.45 -1.59 -3.57
CA VAL A 501 27.74 -2.48 -2.64
C VAL A 501 26.51 -3.11 -3.31
N ALA A 502 25.85 -2.38 -4.21
CA ALA A 502 24.62 -2.83 -4.86
C ALA A 502 24.81 -4.10 -5.70
N ARG A 503 26.01 -4.32 -6.22
CA ARG A 503 26.41 -5.54 -6.95
C ARG A 503 26.33 -6.82 -6.11
N HIS A 504 26.28 -6.72 -4.78
CA HIS A 504 26.07 -7.87 -3.89
C HIS A 504 24.58 -8.12 -3.55
N PHE A 505 23.67 -7.20 -3.88
CA PHE A 505 22.29 -7.27 -3.40
C PHE A 505 21.49 -8.46 -3.95
N HIS A 506 21.93 -9.08 -5.05
CA HIS A 506 21.35 -10.36 -5.51
C HIS A 506 21.56 -11.50 -4.51
N LEU A 507 22.55 -11.42 -3.62
CA LEU A 507 22.77 -12.41 -2.57
C LEU A 507 22.21 -11.96 -1.22
N SER A 508 22.38 -10.69 -0.84
CA SER A 508 22.05 -10.23 0.51
C SER A 508 20.68 -9.58 0.66
N SER A 509 20.01 -9.17 -0.41
CA SER A 509 18.77 -8.39 -0.34
C SER A 509 17.58 -9.20 -0.88
N PRO A 510 16.70 -9.73 0.00
CA PRO A 510 15.56 -10.56 -0.42
C PRO A 510 14.68 -9.93 -1.50
N LEU A 511 14.55 -8.60 -1.54
CA LEU A 511 13.77 -7.88 -2.55
C LEU A 511 14.26 -8.13 -3.99
N HIS A 512 15.51 -8.55 -4.19
CA HIS A 512 16.06 -8.84 -5.51
C HIS A 512 15.76 -10.27 -5.99
N ASN A 513 15.20 -11.13 -5.14
CA ASN A 513 15.04 -12.56 -5.43
C ASN A 513 13.59 -13.04 -5.30
N GLU A 514 13.38 -14.31 -5.62
CA GLU A 514 12.14 -15.07 -5.42
C GLU A 514 12.37 -16.18 -4.38
N PRO A 515 11.33 -16.63 -3.67
CA PRO A 515 11.47 -17.73 -2.73
C PRO A 515 11.58 -19.06 -3.50
N ALA A 516 12.42 -19.97 -3.02
CA ALA A 516 12.50 -21.34 -3.52
C ALA A 516 11.37 -22.23 -2.96
N CYS A 517 10.87 -21.93 -1.77
CA CYS A 517 9.68 -22.55 -1.21
C CYS A 517 8.39 -21.97 -1.84
N ASP A 518 7.30 -22.73 -1.73
CA ASP A 518 5.97 -22.26 -2.14
C ASP A 518 5.63 -20.93 -1.44
N PRO A 519 5.42 -19.82 -2.18
CA PRO A 519 5.07 -18.52 -1.61
C PRO A 519 3.86 -18.58 -0.69
N ALA A 520 2.90 -19.47 -0.93
CA ALA A 520 1.72 -19.63 -0.07
C ALA A 520 2.09 -20.01 1.37
N ARG A 521 3.28 -20.58 1.60
CA ARG A 521 3.81 -20.94 2.93
C ARG A 521 4.50 -19.77 3.63
N VAL A 522 4.72 -18.65 2.94
CA VAL A 522 5.37 -17.46 3.49
C VAL A 522 4.32 -16.51 4.09
N LEU A 523 4.58 -16.06 5.33
CA LEU A 523 3.82 -15.05 6.03
C LEU A 523 4.74 -13.87 6.37
N PHE A 524 4.55 -12.74 5.69
CA PHE A 524 5.14 -11.48 6.09
C PHE A 524 4.29 -10.83 7.18
N VAL A 525 4.93 -10.32 8.23
CA VAL A 525 4.27 -9.57 9.29
C VAL A 525 4.94 -8.21 9.44
N SER A 526 4.18 -7.14 9.20
CA SER A 526 4.68 -5.77 9.15
C SER A 526 4.07 -4.91 10.24
N GLY A 527 4.91 -4.13 10.95
CA GLY A 527 4.46 -3.10 11.88
C GLY A 527 4.03 -1.83 11.14
N ASP A 528 2.79 -1.37 11.32
CA ASP A 528 2.23 -0.18 10.64
C ASP A 528 3.02 1.11 10.86
N PHE A 529 3.82 1.19 11.94
CA PHE A 529 4.60 2.36 12.33
C PHE A 529 6.11 2.09 12.31
N ASP A 530 6.52 0.96 11.76
CA ASP A 530 7.92 0.53 11.73
C ASP A 530 8.76 1.49 10.86
N LEU A 531 9.78 2.11 11.48
CA LEU A 531 10.70 3.03 10.80
C LEU A 531 11.97 2.34 10.28
N ILE A 532 12.18 1.06 10.59
CA ILE A 532 13.39 0.29 10.26
C ILE A 532 13.09 -0.68 9.12
N ALA A 533 12.17 -1.62 9.35
CA ALA A 533 11.63 -2.53 8.35
C ALA A 533 10.33 -1.94 7.80
N ARG A 534 10.47 -0.94 6.93
CA ARG A 534 9.33 -0.08 6.56
C ARG A 534 8.20 -0.89 5.93
N PRO A 535 6.94 -0.55 6.25
CA PRO A 535 5.75 -1.11 5.60
C PRO A 535 5.83 -1.22 4.07
N ALA A 536 6.40 -0.21 3.42
CA ALA A 536 6.51 -0.14 1.96
C ALA A 536 7.52 -1.15 1.38
N ASP A 537 8.61 -1.43 2.09
CA ASP A 537 9.58 -2.45 1.65
C ASP A 537 8.98 -3.86 1.79
N ILE A 538 8.20 -4.08 2.86
CA ILE A 538 7.46 -5.34 3.04
C ILE A 538 6.36 -5.51 1.98
N ASP A 539 5.65 -4.44 1.62
CA ASP A 539 4.68 -4.48 0.51
C ASP A 539 5.36 -4.84 -0.81
N ALA A 540 6.52 -4.24 -1.09
CA ALA A 540 7.24 -4.46 -2.33
C ALA A 540 7.70 -5.91 -2.48
N ILE A 541 8.29 -6.50 -1.43
CA ILE A 541 8.69 -7.92 -1.49
C ILE A 541 7.48 -8.85 -1.54
N GLN A 542 6.40 -8.57 -0.80
CA GLN A 542 5.21 -9.41 -0.84
C GLN A 542 4.54 -9.39 -2.23
N GLN A 543 4.54 -8.25 -2.91
CA GLN A 543 4.08 -8.13 -4.29
C GLN A 543 4.96 -8.90 -5.28
N LYS A 544 6.25 -9.03 -4.99
CA LYS A 544 7.19 -9.84 -5.78
C LYS A 544 7.00 -11.32 -5.49
N TRP A 545 6.90 -11.71 -4.23
CA TRP A 545 6.67 -13.07 -3.75
C TRP A 545 5.16 -13.38 -3.79
N ARG A 546 4.57 -13.31 -4.99
CA ARG A 546 3.13 -13.45 -5.19
C ARG A 546 2.63 -14.79 -4.66
N GLY A 547 1.54 -14.74 -3.90
CA GLY A 547 0.99 -15.91 -3.20
C GLY A 547 1.32 -15.92 -1.71
N SER A 548 2.35 -15.19 -1.28
CA SER A 548 2.62 -14.97 0.14
C SER A 548 1.61 -14.06 0.80
N GLU A 549 1.43 -14.25 2.11
CA GLU A 549 0.48 -13.50 2.92
C GLU A 549 1.14 -12.31 3.63
N LEU A 550 0.40 -11.21 3.81
CA LEU A 550 0.82 -10.05 4.60
C LEU A 550 -0.13 -9.79 5.76
N LEU A 551 0.39 -9.88 6.99
CA LEU A 551 -0.28 -9.46 8.22
C LEU A 551 0.23 -8.09 8.67
N ARG A 552 -0.69 -7.14 8.88
CA ARG A 552 -0.37 -5.79 9.40
C ARG A 552 -0.68 -5.70 10.88
N VAL A 553 0.28 -5.20 11.66
CA VAL A 553 0.15 -5.07 13.11
C VAL A 553 0.35 -3.61 13.52
N PRO A 554 -0.53 -2.99 14.34
CA PRO A 554 -0.38 -1.61 14.77
C PRO A 554 0.71 -1.47 15.85
N GLN A 555 1.97 -1.46 15.44
CA GLN A 555 3.17 -1.23 16.26
C GLN A 555 4.33 -0.65 15.43
N GLY A 556 5.38 -0.16 16.09
CA GLY A 556 6.68 0.11 15.48
C GLY A 556 7.56 -1.15 15.38
N HIS A 557 8.85 -0.98 15.12
CA HIS A 557 9.78 -2.10 14.99
C HIS A 557 9.91 -2.89 16.30
N PHE A 558 10.03 -2.20 17.43
CA PHE A 558 10.34 -2.80 18.73
C PHE A 558 9.12 -3.18 19.59
N GLY A 559 8.07 -3.71 18.97
CA GLY A 559 6.83 -4.11 19.67
C GLY A 559 6.67 -5.62 19.90
N TYR A 560 5.97 -5.99 20.98
CA TYR A 560 5.68 -7.39 21.33
C TYR A 560 4.44 -7.98 20.63
N ARG A 561 3.65 -7.17 19.94
CA ARG A 561 2.38 -7.64 19.35
C ARG A 561 2.64 -8.51 18.14
N VAL A 562 3.59 -8.15 17.29
CA VAL A 562 3.92 -8.89 16.06
C VAL A 562 4.11 -10.38 16.34
N MET A 563 4.87 -10.75 17.37
CA MET A 563 5.08 -12.15 17.71
C MET A 563 3.76 -12.88 18.03
N ARG A 564 2.92 -12.27 18.88
CA ARG A 564 1.64 -12.85 19.28
C ARG A 564 0.67 -12.98 18.11
N GLU A 565 0.51 -11.93 17.31
CA GLU A 565 -0.39 -11.93 16.15
C GLU A 565 0.11 -12.92 15.08
N THR A 566 1.42 -13.08 14.92
CA THR A 566 2.03 -14.09 14.02
C THR A 566 1.64 -15.50 14.43
N VAL A 567 1.82 -15.87 15.71
CA VAL A 567 1.48 -17.21 16.19
C VAL A 567 -0.01 -17.47 16.11
N THR A 568 -0.86 -16.48 16.45
CA THR A 568 -2.32 -16.59 16.24
C THR A 568 -2.64 -16.88 14.78
N ARG A 569 -2.01 -16.14 13.84
CA ARG A 569 -2.27 -16.33 12.41
C ARG A 569 -1.79 -17.67 11.87
N LEU A 570 -0.63 -18.15 12.33
CA LEU A 570 -0.15 -19.49 11.99
C LEU A 570 -1.12 -20.59 12.45
N LYS A 571 -1.66 -20.46 13.66
CA LYS A 571 -2.69 -21.38 14.17
C LYS A 571 -3.96 -21.36 13.33
N GLU A 572 -4.43 -20.19 12.91
CA GLU A 572 -5.59 -20.05 12.01
C GLU A 572 -5.37 -20.72 10.65
N ARG A 573 -4.11 -20.81 10.20
CA ARG A 573 -3.72 -21.49 8.96
C ARG A 573 -3.55 -23.00 9.12
N GLY A 574 -3.76 -23.54 10.31
CA GLY A 574 -3.60 -24.97 10.60
C GLY A 574 -2.15 -25.42 10.75
N PHE A 575 -1.25 -24.49 11.08
CA PHE A 575 0.12 -24.81 11.48
C PHE A 575 0.22 -24.99 12.99
#